data_AF-X8ANB0-F1
#
_entry.id   AF-X8ANB0-F1
#
_cell.length_a   1.000
_cell.length_b   1.000
_cell.length_c   1.000
_cell.angle_alpha   90.00
_cell.angle_beta   90.00
_cell.angle_gamma   90.00
#
_symmetry.space_group_name_H-M   'P 1'
#
loop_
_entity.id
_entity.type
_entity.pdbx_description
1 polymer ?
#
loop_
_entity_poly.entity_id
_entity_poly.type
_entity_poly.pdbx_seq_one_letter_code
_entity_poly.pdbx_strand_id
1 'polypeptide(L)'
;MPLCGPARTGELPNGYQPTDKDLETFHARAFETERKIPGAFRPQRVNERQMHWLWERCHTRESTTTPTSTASTAPTQTPQLPAPSPPTPNRRDVRRHRGFRLDGEIDPRLSRAIKVSFTDSDIPASYQTFLVVDDFPTGLAWPGVADQIFALLNHFDGAGVDYTVHTRVRNRTDALAANTRALRQLSEQMDERSAEISYAQNFLVSRGQLLTAYNSHLEANPAETEIFFCPIIAVSAPATTN
;
A
#
# COMPACT_ATOMS: atom_id res chain seq x y z
N MET A 1 3.05 -6.50 -7.84
CA MET A 1 3.51 -6.83 -6.47
C MET A 1 4.35 -8.09 -6.56
N PRO A 2 5.56 -8.12 -6.02
CA PRO A 2 6.16 -9.40 -5.70
C PRO A 2 5.36 -9.99 -4.55
N LEU A 3 4.74 -11.13 -4.81
CA LEU A 3 4.04 -11.91 -3.80
C LEU A 3 5.10 -12.56 -2.91
N CYS A 4 5.71 -11.77 -2.03
CA CYS A 4 6.44 -12.28 -0.89
C CYS A 4 5.41 -12.83 0.11
N GLY A 5 5.01 -14.08 -0.14
CA GLY A 5 4.17 -14.89 0.75
C GLY A 5 2.72 -14.43 0.85
N PRO A 6 1.80 -15.35 1.21
CA PRO A 6 0.51 -14.94 1.71
C PRO A 6 0.75 -14.18 3.01
N ALA A 7 0.12 -13.01 3.15
CA ALA A 7 -0.18 -12.43 4.44
C ALA A 7 -1.08 -13.42 5.20
N ARG A 8 -0.48 -14.47 5.76
CA ARG A 8 -1.07 -15.22 6.85
C ARG A 8 -1.08 -14.25 8.03
N THR A 9 -2.23 -14.10 8.64
CA THR A 9 -2.43 -13.53 9.97
C THR A 9 -1.70 -14.31 11.09
N GLY A 10 -0.63 -15.04 10.77
CA GLY A 10 0.20 -15.77 11.70
C GLY A 10 1.65 -15.42 11.44
N GLU A 11 2.29 -14.78 12.41
CA GLU A 11 3.74 -14.58 12.44
C GLU A 11 4.42 -15.94 12.21
N LEU A 12 5.24 -16.04 11.18
CA LEU A 12 6.13 -17.19 11.03
C LEU A 12 7.23 -17.06 12.11
N PRO A 13 7.57 -18.14 12.83
CA PRO A 13 8.60 -18.07 13.86
C PRO A 13 9.96 -17.69 13.24
N ASN A 14 10.77 -16.95 14.01
CA ASN A 14 12.13 -16.62 13.62
C ASN A 14 12.91 -17.90 13.29
N GLY A 15 13.60 -17.90 12.14
CA GLY A 15 14.35 -19.08 11.67
C GLY A 15 13.50 -20.18 11.04
N TYR A 16 12.25 -19.89 10.63
CA TYR A 16 11.41 -20.83 9.90
C TYR A 16 12.11 -21.37 8.64
N GLN A 17 12.30 -22.69 8.62
CA GLN A 17 12.70 -23.42 7.42
C GLN A 17 11.46 -24.11 6.85
N PRO A 18 11.09 -23.84 5.59
CA PRO A 18 9.91 -24.44 4.98
C PRO A 18 10.09 -25.96 4.87
N THR A 19 9.07 -26.72 5.27
CA THR A 19 9.05 -28.17 5.05
C THR A 19 8.64 -28.48 3.60
N ASP A 20 8.88 -29.71 3.14
CA ASP A 20 8.47 -30.15 1.79
C ASP A 20 6.98 -29.91 1.53
N LYS A 21 6.14 -30.14 2.54
CA LYS A 21 4.69 -29.89 2.48
C LYS A 21 4.36 -28.40 2.31
N ASP A 22 5.15 -27.52 2.92
CA ASP A 22 4.99 -26.08 2.75
C ASP A 22 5.39 -25.65 1.35
N LEU A 23 6.48 -26.21 0.81
CA LEU A 23 6.91 -25.98 -0.57
C LEU A 23 5.82 -26.41 -1.56
N GLU A 24 5.24 -27.60 -1.41
CA GLU A 24 4.11 -28.05 -2.24
C GLU A 24 2.93 -27.06 -2.18
N THR A 25 2.59 -26.59 -0.98
CA THR A 25 1.52 -25.60 -0.78
C THR A 25 1.82 -24.28 -1.46
N PHE A 26 3.08 -23.80 -1.39
CA PHE A 26 3.50 -22.58 -2.07
C PHE A 26 3.49 -22.73 -3.60
N HIS A 27 3.93 -23.88 -4.11
CA HIS A 27 3.87 -24.19 -5.54
C HIS A 27 2.43 -24.21 -6.06
N ALA A 28 1.51 -24.85 -5.33
CA ALA A 28 0.09 -24.89 -5.69
C ALA A 28 -0.52 -23.48 -5.76
N ARG A 29 -0.22 -22.62 -4.78
CA ARG A 29 -0.68 -21.21 -4.76
C ARG A 29 -0.08 -20.37 -5.87
N ALA A 30 1.20 -20.55 -6.16
CA ALA A 30 1.87 -19.87 -7.25
C ALA A 30 1.22 -20.24 -8.60
N PHE A 31 0.93 -21.53 -8.80
CA PHE A 31 0.23 -22.02 -9.99
C PHE A 31 -1.19 -21.46 -10.12
N GLU A 32 -1.96 -21.45 -9.02
CA GLU A 32 -3.31 -20.87 -9.02
C GLU A 32 -3.29 -19.37 -9.36
N THR A 33 -2.29 -18.65 -8.85
CA THR A 33 -2.11 -17.21 -9.13
C THR A 33 -1.71 -16.97 -10.58
N GLU A 34 -0.76 -17.75 -11.09
CA GLU A 34 -0.34 -17.70 -12.50
C GLU A 34 -1.52 -17.94 -13.44
N ARG A 35 -2.41 -18.89 -13.12
CA ARG A 35 -3.63 -19.16 -13.89
C ARG A 35 -4.62 -17.98 -13.93
N LYS A 36 -4.59 -17.10 -12.92
CA LYS A 36 -5.45 -15.89 -12.87
C LYS A 36 -4.90 -14.75 -13.72
N ILE A 37 -3.62 -14.79 -14.11
CA ILE A 37 -3.00 -13.75 -14.92
C ILE A 37 -3.27 -14.06 -16.40
N PRO A 38 -3.91 -13.15 -17.17
CA PRO A 38 -4.15 -13.39 -18.58
C PRO A 38 -2.86 -13.63 -19.37
N GLY A 39 -2.86 -14.61 -20.28
CA GLY A 39 -1.67 -15.00 -21.04
C GLY A 39 -1.05 -13.87 -21.89
N ALA A 40 -1.83 -12.83 -22.22
CA ALA A 40 -1.34 -11.63 -22.89
C ALA A 40 -0.23 -10.91 -22.13
N PHE A 41 -0.23 -11.00 -20.79
CA PHE A 41 0.81 -10.40 -19.95
C PHE A 41 2.11 -11.19 -19.94
N ARG A 42 2.12 -12.44 -20.44
CA ARG A 42 3.28 -13.35 -20.45
C ARG A 42 4.03 -13.34 -19.11
N PRO A 43 3.35 -13.67 -18.00
CA PRO A 43 3.95 -13.55 -16.67
C PRO A 43 5.23 -14.39 -16.59
N GLN A 44 6.30 -13.77 -16.10
CA GLN A 44 7.54 -14.46 -15.78
C GLN A 44 7.65 -14.63 -14.27
N ARG A 45 8.11 -15.81 -13.84
CA ARG A 45 8.40 -16.06 -12.44
C ARG A 45 9.59 -15.21 -12.01
N VAL A 46 9.46 -14.58 -10.85
CA VAL A 46 10.54 -13.84 -10.22
C VAL A 46 11.65 -14.84 -9.89
N ASN A 47 12.90 -14.52 -10.25
CA ASN A 47 14.04 -15.36 -9.90
C ASN A 47 14.55 -15.03 -8.48
N GLU A 48 15.35 -15.93 -7.90
CA GLU A 48 15.86 -15.77 -6.52
C GLU A 48 16.58 -14.44 -6.30
N ARG A 49 17.35 -13.98 -7.29
CA ARG A 49 18.07 -12.70 -7.23
C ARG A 49 17.12 -11.52 -7.19
N GLN A 50 16.06 -11.54 -7.97
CA GLN A 50 15.02 -10.51 -7.99
C GLN A 50 14.24 -10.53 -6.67
N MET A 51 13.94 -11.71 -6.09
CA MET A 51 13.33 -11.80 -4.76
C MET A 51 14.23 -11.21 -3.68
N HIS A 52 15.53 -11.53 -3.69
CA HIS A 52 16.50 -10.97 -2.76
C HIS A 52 16.60 -9.45 -2.90
N TRP A 53 16.73 -8.97 -4.13
CA TRP A 53 16.78 -7.55 -4.43
C TRP A 53 15.52 -6.81 -3.96
N LEU A 54 14.33 -7.39 -4.19
CA LEU A 54 13.06 -6.82 -3.71
C LEU A 54 13.00 -6.71 -2.19
N TRP A 55 13.46 -7.76 -1.50
CA TRP A 55 13.53 -7.78 -0.04
C TRP A 55 14.51 -6.73 0.48
N GLU A 56 15.74 -6.68 -0.04
CA GLU A 56 16.75 -5.68 0.33
C GLU A 56 16.21 -4.27 0.09
N ARG A 57 15.63 -4.02 -1.09
CA ARG A 57 15.07 -2.72 -1.46
C ARG A 57 13.96 -2.28 -0.52
N CYS A 58 13.11 -3.17 -0.02
CA CYS A 58 12.08 -2.81 0.96
C CYS A 58 12.67 -2.32 2.29
N HIS A 59 13.87 -2.78 2.65
CA HIS A 59 14.55 -2.37 3.88
C HIS A 59 15.42 -1.13 3.68
N THR A 60 15.97 -0.94 2.49
CA THR A 60 16.98 0.08 2.20
C THR A 60 16.58 0.98 1.04
N ARG A 61 15.38 1.56 1.08
CA ARG A 61 14.70 2.27 -0.05
C ARG A 61 15.46 3.43 -0.72
N GLU A 62 16.70 3.71 -0.34
CA GLU A 62 17.59 4.68 -0.98
C GLU A 62 19.09 4.31 -0.94
N SER A 63 19.47 3.27 -0.19
CA SER A 63 20.85 2.78 -0.27
C SER A 63 21.02 2.23 -1.67
N THR A 64 21.81 2.92 -2.50
CA THR A 64 22.23 2.47 -3.81
C THR A 64 23.20 1.29 -3.64
N THR A 65 22.76 0.23 -2.98
CA THR A 65 23.43 -1.05 -3.01
C THR A 65 23.15 -1.58 -4.41
N THR A 66 24.07 -1.34 -5.34
CA THR A 66 24.06 -1.95 -6.67
C THR A 66 23.72 -3.42 -6.48
N PRO A 67 22.69 -3.97 -7.15
CA PRO A 67 22.36 -5.39 -7.03
C PRO A 67 23.65 -6.15 -7.30
N THR A 68 24.12 -6.94 -6.34
CA THR A 68 25.46 -7.53 -6.33
C THR A 68 25.70 -8.29 -7.63
N SER A 69 26.28 -7.60 -8.61
CA SER A 69 26.67 -8.13 -9.91
C SER A 69 28.03 -8.78 -9.75
N THR A 70 28.11 -9.79 -8.88
CA THR A 70 29.25 -10.69 -8.86
C THR A 70 28.73 -12.10 -9.04
N ALA A 71 28.78 -12.55 -10.30
CA ALA A 71 28.95 -13.96 -10.60
C ALA A 71 30.32 -14.38 -10.03
N SER A 72 30.36 -14.65 -8.72
CA SER A 72 31.49 -15.33 -8.10
C SER A 72 31.00 -15.95 -6.81
N THR A 73 30.96 -17.29 -6.85
CA THR A 73 31.20 -18.21 -5.74
C THR A 73 30.51 -17.87 -4.40
N ALA A 74 29.39 -18.56 -4.15
CA ALA A 74 28.67 -18.73 -2.88
C ALA A 74 29.10 -17.83 -1.69
N PRO A 75 28.22 -16.96 -1.19
CA PRO A 75 28.38 -16.43 0.15
C PRO A 75 27.75 -17.41 1.16
N THR A 76 28.65 -17.99 1.94
CA THR A 76 28.42 -18.50 3.29
C THR A 76 27.54 -17.55 4.12
N GLN A 77 26.62 -18.16 4.88
CA GLN A 77 25.70 -17.57 5.87
C GLN A 77 24.47 -16.87 5.29
N THR A 78 23.37 -17.64 5.24
CA THR A 78 22.00 -17.14 5.29
C THR A 78 21.86 -16.21 6.50
N PRO A 79 21.65 -14.89 6.33
CA PRO A 79 21.35 -14.02 7.46
C PRO A 79 20.06 -14.54 8.10
N GLN A 80 20.09 -14.84 9.40
CA GLN A 80 18.86 -15.19 10.10
C GLN A 80 17.89 -14.02 10.02
N LEU A 81 16.68 -14.31 9.56
CA LEU A 81 15.60 -13.36 9.30
C LEU A 81 15.24 -12.56 10.57
N PRO A 82 15.48 -11.23 10.61
CA PRO A 82 14.81 -10.38 11.59
C PRO A 82 13.45 -9.97 11.00
N ALA A 83 12.37 -10.26 11.71
CA ALA A 83 11.08 -9.65 11.41
C ALA A 83 11.20 -8.12 11.58
N PRO A 84 10.54 -7.29 10.72
CA PRO A 84 10.40 -5.87 10.99
C PRO A 84 9.68 -5.72 12.32
N SER A 85 10.45 -5.44 13.37
CA SER A 85 9.90 -5.26 14.69
C SER A 85 9.40 -3.83 14.75
N PRO A 86 8.08 -3.57 14.87
CA PRO A 86 7.65 -2.24 15.29
C PRO A 86 8.37 -1.97 16.61
N PRO A 87 8.86 -0.73 16.85
CA PRO A 87 9.43 -0.41 18.15
C PRO A 87 8.37 -0.76 19.19
N THR A 88 8.61 -1.79 19.99
CA THR A 88 7.70 -2.19 21.07
C THR A 88 7.75 -1.07 22.07
N PRO A 89 6.70 -0.23 22.20
CA PRO A 89 6.70 0.75 23.26
C PRO A 89 6.68 -0.06 24.55
N ASN A 90 7.68 0.14 25.40
CA ASN A 90 7.67 -0.45 26.73
C ASN A 90 6.29 -0.17 27.35
N ARG A 91 5.59 -1.22 27.77
CA ARG A 91 4.19 -1.14 28.23
C ARG A 91 4.02 -0.19 29.43
N ARG A 92 5.14 0.21 30.06
CA ARG A 92 5.24 1.19 31.15
C ARG A 92 5.21 2.65 30.68
N ASP A 93 5.53 2.93 29.43
CA ASP A 93 5.56 4.30 28.85
C ASP A 93 4.21 4.73 28.27
N VAL A 94 3.22 3.83 28.28
CA VAL A 94 1.82 4.13 27.89
C VAL A 94 1.05 4.78 29.05
N ARG A 95 1.72 5.54 29.93
CA ARG A 95 1.02 6.48 30.81
C ARG A 95 0.80 7.76 30.01
N ARG A 96 -0.47 8.15 29.87
CA ARG A 96 -0.89 9.38 29.20
C ARG A 96 -0.17 10.58 29.83
N HIS A 97 0.89 11.06 29.21
CA HIS A 97 1.46 12.35 29.54
C HIS A 97 0.83 13.38 28.60
N ARG A 98 -0.32 13.94 29.03
CA ARG A 98 -0.82 15.19 28.46
C ARG A 98 0.10 16.30 28.95
N GLY A 99 1.04 16.73 28.11
CA GLY A 99 1.95 17.83 28.40
C GLY A 99 3.05 17.94 27.36
N PHE A 100 3.55 19.16 27.17
CA PHE A 100 4.75 19.44 26.37
C PHE A 100 5.95 18.78 27.05
N ARG A 101 6.63 17.84 26.38
CA ARG A 101 7.85 17.21 26.89
C ARG A 101 9.02 18.17 26.65
N LEU A 102 9.68 18.64 27.72
CA LEU A 102 10.90 19.47 27.60
C LEU A 102 12.12 18.64 27.16
N ASP A 103 12.01 17.32 27.23
CA ASP A 103 13.12 16.36 27.08
C ASP A 103 13.49 16.12 25.60
N GLY A 104 12.76 16.73 24.65
CA GLY A 104 12.99 16.57 23.21
C GLY A 104 12.58 15.21 22.63
N GLU A 105 12.17 14.24 23.46
CA GLU A 105 11.66 12.96 22.99
C GLU A 105 10.28 13.08 22.32
N ILE A 106 10.27 12.87 21.00
CA ILE A 106 9.06 12.78 20.18
C ILE A 106 8.34 11.47 20.54
N ASP A 107 7.05 11.54 20.88
CA ASP A 107 6.23 10.33 21.04
C ASP A 107 6.29 9.53 19.72
N PRO A 108 6.73 8.26 19.71
CA PRO A 108 6.82 7.45 18.50
C PRO A 108 5.48 7.38 17.73
N ARG A 109 4.35 7.56 18.42
CA ARG A 109 3.01 7.65 17.81
C ARG A 109 2.78 8.91 16.98
N LEU A 110 3.54 9.97 17.25
CA LEU A 110 3.52 11.22 16.48
C LEU A 110 4.42 11.14 15.25
N SER A 111 5.39 10.21 15.23
CA SER A 111 6.19 9.99 14.03
C SER A 111 5.40 9.14 13.03
N ARG A 112 5.18 9.70 11.83
CA ARG A 112 4.60 8.95 10.69
C ARG A 112 5.64 8.08 9.97
N ALA A 113 6.91 8.23 10.34
CA ALA A 113 8.02 7.50 9.79
C ALA A 113 8.30 6.23 10.60
N ILE A 114 8.56 5.14 9.89
CA ILE A 114 8.98 3.85 10.43
C ILE A 114 10.48 3.72 10.22
N LYS A 115 11.22 3.45 11.30
CA LYS A 115 12.64 3.09 11.23
C LYS A 115 12.76 1.62 10.88
N VAL A 116 13.45 1.31 9.80
CA VAL A 116 13.78 -0.05 9.35
C VAL A 116 15.28 -0.23 9.47
N SER A 117 15.71 -1.23 10.24
CA SER A 117 17.13 -1.54 10.44
C SER A 117 17.35 -3.04 10.50
N PHE A 118 18.49 -3.48 10.00
CA PHE A 118 18.97 -4.83 10.24
C PHE A 118 19.64 -4.88 11.61
N THR A 119 19.36 -5.93 12.38
CA THR A 119 20.00 -6.12 13.70
C THR A 119 21.42 -6.65 13.55
N ASP A 120 21.68 -7.39 12.47
CA ASP A 120 22.86 -8.21 12.30
C ASP A 120 23.73 -7.73 11.11
N SER A 121 23.55 -6.49 10.66
CA SER A 121 24.36 -5.93 9.56
C SER A 121 24.74 -4.47 9.80
N ASP A 122 25.84 -4.06 9.18
CA ASP A 122 26.35 -2.68 9.21
C ASP A 122 25.60 -1.73 8.26
N ILE A 123 24.49 -2.21 7.66
CA ILE A 123 23.68 -1.40 6.77
C ILE A 123 22.97 -0.32 7.58
N PRO A 124 23.07 0.97 7.18
CA PRO A 124 22.45 2.06 7.92
C PRO A 124 20.93 1.91 7.96
N ALA A 125 20.33 2.37 9.07
CA ALA A 125 18.88 2.35 9.23
C ALA A 125 18.20 3.26 8.19
N SER A 126 17.13 2.76 7.57
CA SER A 126 16.27 3.51 6.65
C SER A 126 15.06 4.04 7.39
N TYR A 127 14.69 5.31 7.15
CA TYR A 127 13.46 5.89 7.66
C TYR A 127 12.47 6.04 6.51
N GLN A 128 11.26 5.53 6.69
CA GLN A 128 10.30 5.42 5.60
C GLN A 128 8.91 5.86 6.07
N THR A 129 8.17 6.56 5.23
CA THR A 129 6.77 6.91 5.48
C THR A 129 5.89 6.37 4.36
N PHE A 130 4.65 6.02 4.69
CA PHE A 130 3.64 5.65 3.71
C PHE A 130 2.68 6.81 3.49
N LEU A 131 2.45 7.15 2.24
CA LEU A 131 1.47 8.12 1.79
C LEU A 131 0.35 7.35 1.10
N VAL A 132 -0.89 7.62 1.49
CA VAL A 132 -2.08 7.05 0.88
C VAL A 132 -2.76 8.15 0.09
N VAL A 133 -3.04 7.89 -1.19
CA VAL A 133 -3.83 8.83 -2.00
C VAL A 133 -5.30 8.61 -1.68
N ASP A 134 -5.94 9.65 -1.13
CA ASP A 134 -7.32 9.59 -0.64
C ASP A 134 -8.34 9.78 -1.77
N ASP A 135 -8.09 10.72 -2.69
CA ASP A 135 -9.03 11.04 -3.78
C ASP A 135 -8.29 11.52 -5.04
N PHE A 136 -8.96 11.39 -6.19
CA PHE A 136 -8.50 11.87 -7.49
C PHE A 136 -9.48 12.92 -8.03
N PRO A 137 -8.99 13.89 -8.82
CA PRO A 137 -9.88 14.83 -9.50
C PRO A 137 -10.95 14.11 -10.33
N THR A 138 -12.17 14.65 -10.31
CA THR A 138 -13.30 14.10 -11.07
C THR A 138 -12.96 14.00 -12.56
N GLY A 139 -13.21 12.84 -13.16
CA GLY A 139 -12.92 12.55 -14.57
C GLY A 139 -11.68 11.69 -14.81
N LEU A 140 -10.89 11.41 -13.77
CA LEU A 140 -9.76 10.49 -13.83
C LEU A 140 -10.15 9.13 -13.22
N ALA A 141 -10.91 8.34 -13.99
CA ALA A 141 -11.29 6.98 -13.58
C ALA A 141 -10.15 5.98 -13.82
N TRP A 142 -10.16 4.88 -13.07
CA TRP A 142 -9.32 3.72 -13.38
C TRP A 142 -9.79 3.05 -14.68
N PRO A 143 -8.90 2.60 -15.58
CA PRO A 143 -7.43 2.66 -15.50
C PRO A 143 -6.81 3.95 -16.04
N GLY A 144 -7.57 4.90 -16.61
CA GLY A 144 -7.03 6.10 -17.27
C GLY A 144 -6.15 6.99 -16.37
N VAL A 145 -6.39 7.00 -15.05
CA VAL A 145 -5.54 7.71 -14.08
C VAL A 145 -4.18 7.03 -13.84
N ALA A 146 -4.04 5.75 -14.17
CA ALA A 146 -2.83 4.97 -13.91
C ALA A 146 -1.60 5.59 -14.59
N ASP A 147 -1.75 6.07 -15.83
CA ASP A 147 -0.66 6.69 -16.58
C ASP A 147 -0.17 7.98 -15.90
N GLN A 148 -1.08 8.78 -15.35
CA GLN A 148 -0.70 10.00 -14.61
C GLN A 148 -0.02 9.66 -13.28
N ILE A 149 -0.50 8.65 -12.58
CA ILE A 149 0.13 8.15 -11.34
C ILE A 149 1.57 7.69 -11.65
N PHE A 150 1.77 6.88 -12.70
CA PHE A 150 3.09 6.39 -13.07
C PHE A 150 4.00 7.51 -13.56
N ALA A 151 3.48 8.46 -14.34
CA ALA A 151 4.24 9.63 -14.76
C ALA A 151 4.70 10.48 -13.56
N LEU A 152 3.81 10.72 -12.59
CA LEU A 152 4.14 11.46 -11.37
C LEU A 152 5.19 10.72 -10.53
N LEU A 153 5.06 9.41 -10.37
CA LEU A 153 6.01 8.61 -9.59
C LEU A 153 7.38 8.57 -10.26
N ASN A 154 7.44 8.52 -11.59
CA ASN A 154 8.68 8.60 -12.36
C ASN A 154 9.29 10.01 -12.38
N HIS A 155 8.52 11.05 -12.08
CA HIS A 155 9.02 12.42 -12.04
C HIS A 155 10.00 12.64 -10.87
N PHE A 156 9.85 11.89 -9.77
CA PHE A 156 10.73 11.95 -8.61
C PHE A 156 11.96 11.06 -8.79
N ASP A 157 12.70 11.27 -9.86
CA ASP A 157 13.93 10.53 -10.13
C ASP A 157 14.96 10.76 -9.01
N GLY A 158 15.65 9.70 -8.59
CA GLY A 158 16.59 9.71 -7.47
C GLY A 158 15.97 9.75 -6.06
N ALA A 159 14.66 9.95 -5.92
CA ALA A 159 13.99 9.79 -4.62
C ALA A 159 13.73 8.29 -4.35
N GLY A 160 13.89 7.85 -3.10
CA GLY A 160 13.59 6.49 -2.65
C GLY A 160 12.08 6.22 -2.58
N VAL A 161 11.42 6.29 -3.73
CA VAL A 161 9.98 6.14 -3.90
C VAL A 161 9.69 4.76 -4.47
N ASP A 162 8.93 3.97 -3.72
CA ASP A 162 8.27 2.77 -4.23
C ASP A 162 6.76 2.95 -4.11
N TYR A 163 5.98 2.18 -4.87
CA TYR A 163 4.53 2.28 -4.80
C TYR A 163 3.86 0.92 -4.99
N THR A 164 2.62 0.87 -4.54
CA THR A 164 1.70 -0.20 -4.89
C THR A 164 0.29 0.34 -5.07
N VAL A 165 -0.51 -0.33 -5.89
CA VAL A 165 -1.91 0.02 -6.08
C VAL A 165 -2.74 -1.14 -5.55
N HIS A 166 -3.45 -0.88 -4.45
CA HIS A 166 -4.43 -1.83 -3.96
C HIS A 166 -5.72 -1.65 -4.75
N THR A 167 -6.21 -2.70 -5.40
CA THR A 167 -7.49 -2.66 -6.12
C THR A 167 -8.49 -3.62 -5.51
N ARG A 168 -9.75 -3.21 -5.47
CA ARG A 168 -10.88 -4.03 -5.06
C ARG A 168 -12.00 -3.86 -6.07
N VAL A 169 -12.52 -4.99 -6.53
CA VAL A 169 -13.66 -5.03 -7.44
C VAL A 169 -14.95 -5.11 -6.62
N ARG A 170 -15.96 -4.35 -7.03
CA ARG A 170 -17.31 -4.41 -6.49
C ARG A 170 -18.31 -4.67 -7.61
N ASN A 171 -19.17 -5.66 -7.40
CA ASN A 171 -20.20 -6.02 -8.36
C ASN A 171 -21.21 -4.87 -8.54
N ARG A 172 -21.75 -4.75 -9.75
CA ARG A 172 -22.74 -3.72 -10.12
C ARG A 172 -23.94 -3.66 -9.19
N THR A 173 -24.53 -4.81 -8.84
CA THR A 173 -25.69 -4.88 -7.94
C THR A 173 -25.38 -4.30 -6.56
N ASP A 174 -24.18 -4.55 -6.06
CA ASP A 174 -23.74 -4.05 -4.76
C ASP A 174 -23.42 -2.56 -4.83
N ALA A 175 -22.87 -2.10 -5.95
CA ALA A 175 -22.58 -0.70 -6.22
C ALA A 175 -23.88 0.12 -6.28
N LEU A 176 -24.87 -0.31 -7.08
CA LEU A 176 -26.19 0.32 -7.14
C LEU A 176 -26.85 0.38 -5.77
N ALA A 177 -26.83 -0.73 -5.01
CA ALA A 177 -27.38 -0.75 -3.65
C ALA A 177 -26.66 0.19 -2.69
N ALA A 178 -25.35 0.43 -2.84
CA ALA A 178 -24.65 1.46 -2.08
C ALA A 178 -25.07 2.86 -2.51
N ASN A 179 -25.15 3.12 -3.81
CA ASN A 179 -25.50 4.42 -4.35
C ASN A 179 -26.90 4.83 -3.89
N THR A 180 -27.88 3.91 -3.90
CA THR A 180 -29.22 4.18 -3.36
C THR A 180 -29.17 4.56 -1.87
N ARG A 181 -28.35 3.88 -1.06
CA ARG A 181 -28.19 4.23 0.37
C ARG A 181 -27.51 5.59 0.55
N ALA A 182 -26.47 5.87 -0.22
CA ALA A 182 -25.74 7.13 -0.17
C ALA A 182 -26.62 8.32 -0.64
N LEU A 183 -27.45 8.14 -1.67
CA LEU A 183 -28.43 9.13 -2.11
C LEU A 183 -29.46 9.43 -1.02
N ARG A 184 -29.98 8.38 -0.36
CA ARG A 184 -30.91 8.56 0.77
C ARG A 184 -30.25 9.33 1.91
N GLN A 185 -29.03 8.97 2.29
CA GLN A 185 -28.28 9.66 3.34
C GLN A 185 -27.98 11.12 2.96
N LEU A 186 -27.67 11.41 1.70
CA LEU A 186 -27.49 12.77 1.20
C LEU A 186 -28.80 13.58 1.28
N SER A 187 -29.93 12.96 0.93
CA SER A 187 -31.25 13.59 1.07
C SER A 187 -31.57 13.93 2.52
N GLU A 188 -31.35 12.99 3.44
CA GLU A 188 -31.54 13.21 4.88
C GLU A 188 -30.65 14.37 5.38
N GLN A 189 -29.37 14.43 4.96
CA GLN A 189 -28.47 15.54 5.29
C GLN A 189 -28.91 16.88 4.71
N MET A 190 -29.51 16.89 3.51
CA MET A 190 -30.05 18.09 2.89
C MET A 190 -31.29 18.61 3.64
N ASP A 191 -32.16 17.70 4.08
CA ASP A 191 -33.37 18.04 4.82
C ASP A 191 -33.03 18.62 6.20
N GLU A 192 -32.08 17.99 6.92
CA GLU A 192 -31.58 18.48 8.22
C GLU A 192 -30.98 19.88 8.14
N ARG A 193 -30.35 20.23 7.00
CA ARG A 193 -29.68 21.52 6.78
C ARG A 193 -30.51 22.50 5.97
N SER A 194 -31.78 22.19 5.70
CA SER A 194 -32.67 23.02 4.86
C SER A 194 -32.86 24.46 5.35
N ALA A 195 -32.66 24.72 6.65
CA ALA A 195 -32.71 26.05 7.24
C ALA A 195 -31.38 26.84 7.19
N GLU A 196 -30.26 26.20 6.81
CA GLU A 196 -28.94 26.81 6.76
C GLU A 196 -28.61 27.30 5.34
N ILE A 197 -28.58 28.63 5.14
CA ILE A 197 -28.09 29.21 3.89
C ILE A 197 -26.56 29.18 3.93
N SER A 198 -25.96 28.06 3.51
CA SER A 198 -24.50 27.83 3.62
C SER A 198 -23.91 27.20 2.37
N TYR A 199 -22.61 27.43 2.14
CA TYR A 199 -21.78 26.76 1.11
C TYR A 199 -21.89 25.23 1.15
N ALA A 200 -22.21 24.66 2.32
CA ALA A 200 -22.46 23.22 2.47
C ALA A 200 -23.63 22.71 1.61
N GLN A 201 -24.68 23.51 1.40
CA GLN A 201 -25.84 23.15 0.58
C GLN A 201 -25.43 22.91 -0.88
N ASN A 202 -24.62 23.82 -1.44
CA ASN A 202 -24.13 23.72 -2.83
C ASN A 202 -23.26 22.48 -3.04
N PHE A 203 -22.46 22.11 -2.03
CA PHE A 203 -21.62 20.91 -2.08
C PHE A 203 -22.44 19.60 -1.98
N LEU A 204 -23.49 19.57 -1.17
CA LEU A 204 -24.38 18.41 -1.09
C LEU A 204 -25.15 18.20 -2.40
N VAL A 205 -25.63 19.30 -3.01
CA VAL A 205 -26.30 19.26 -4.31
C VAL A 205 -25.37 18.73 -5.41
N SER A 206 -24.13 19.22 -5.48
CA SER A 206 -23.17 18.75 -6.50
C SER A 206 -22.80 17.28 -6.31
N ARG A 207 -22.62 16.81 -5.07
CA ARG A 207 -22.43 15.39 -4.76
C ARG A 207 -23.63 14.55 -5.18
N GLY A 208 -24.85 15.02 -4.92
CA GLY A 208 -26.08 14.36 -5.37
C GLY A 208 -26.11 14.20 -6.89
N GLN A 209 -25.84 15.27 -7.64
CA GLN A 209 -25.79 15.24 -9.10
C GLN A 209 -24.75 14.25 -9.64
N LEU A 210 -23.53 14.25 -9.10
CA LEU A 210 -22.47 13.32 -9.50
C LEU A 210 -22.87 11.86 -9.21
N LEU A 211 -23.45 11.60 -8.04
CA LEU A 211 -23.86 10.25 -7.65
C LEU A 211 -25.04 9.76 -8.51
N THR A 212 -26.00 10.63 -8.85
CA THR A 212 -27.08 10.29 -9.78
C THR A 212 -26.55 9.99 -11.17
N ALA A 213 -25.64 10.82 -11.70
CA ALA A 213 -25.03 10.59 -13.01
C ALA A 213 -24.25 9.26 -13.05
N TYR A 214 -23.50 8.95 -11.99
CA TYR A 214 -22.80 7.68 -11.85
C TYR A 214 -23.77 6.48 -11.77
N ASN A 215 -24.87 6.62 -11.02
CA ASN A 215 -25.88 5.57 -10.93
C ASN A 215 -26.55 5.30 -12.28
N SER A 216 -26.92 6.35 -13.03
CA SER A 216 -27.46 6.21 -14.38
C SER A 216 -26.46 5.55 -15.35
N HIS A 217 -25.16 5.84 -15.22
CA HIS A 217 -24.12 5.16 -16.00
C HIS A 217 -24.04 3.66 -15.71
N LEU A 218 -24.10 3.27 -14.43
CA LEU A 218 -24.10 1.85 -14.03
C LEU A 218 -25.39 1.11 -14.45
N GLU A 219 -26.52 1.81 -14.53
CA GLU A 219 -27.77 1.24 -15.01
C GLU A 219 -27.76 1.01 -16.53
N ALA A 220 -27.19 1.96 -17.29
CA ALA A 220 -27.09 1.86 -18.75
C ALA A 220 -26.10 0.77 -19.21
N ASN A 221 -25.09 0.45 -18.40
CA ASN A 221 -24.00 -0.46 -18.76
C ASN A 221 -24.02 -1.73 -17.88
N PRO A 222 -24.72 -2.81 -18.28
CA PRO A 222 -24.88 -4.00 -17.44
C PRO A 222 -23.58 -4.80 -17.24
N ALA A 223 -22.60 -4.63 -18.12
CA ALA A 223 -21.27 -5.25 -18.02
C ALA A 223 -20.30 -4.44 -17.15
N GLU A 224 -20.68 -3.22 -16.73
CA GLU A 224 -19.83 -2.34 -15.95
C GLU A 224 -19.63 -2.90 -14.54
N THR A 225 -18.39 -2.78 -14.05
CA THR A 225 -18.03 -3.20 -12.70
C THR A 225 -17.24 -2.09 -12.03
N GLU A 226 -17.56 -1.81 -10.76
CA GLU A 226 -16.88 -0.75 -10.01
C GLU A 226 -15.53 -1.25 -9.52
N ILE A 227 -14.47 -0.45 -9.76
CA ILE A 227 -13.11 -0.73 -9.31
C ILE A 227 -12.70 0.37 -8.35
N PHE A 228 -12.55 -0.01 -7.08
CA PHE A 228 -11.86 0.81 -6.11
C PHE A 228 -10.37 0.60 -6.27
N PHE A 229 -9.61 1.68 -6.27
CA PHE A 229 -8.16 1.61 -6.26
C PHE A 229 -7.63 2.61 -5.25
N CYS A 230 -6.56 2.23 -4.56
CA CYS A 230 -5.89 3.05 -3.57
C CYS A 230 -4.38 2.91 -3.77
N PRO A 231 -3.74 3.93 -4.37
CA PRO A 231 -2.29 3.99 -4.45
C PRO A 231 -1.69 4.25 -3.07
N ILE A 232 -0.74 3.40 -2.70
CA ILE A 232 0.07 3.50 -1.49
C ILE A 232 1.50 3.75 -1.96
N ILE A 233 2.06 4.87 -1.53
CA ILE A 233 3.39 5.34 -1.91
C ILE A 233 4.28 5.24 -0.68
N ALA A 234 5.39 4.53 -0.80
CA ALA A 234 6.44 4.49 0.21
C ALA A 234 7.52 5.50 -0.17
N VAL A 235 7.88 6.38 0.75
CA VAL A 235 8.93 7.38 0.57
C VAL A 235 9.98 7.17 1.65
N SER A 236 11.24 7.03 1.27
CA SER A 236 12.36 7.01 2.23
C SER A 236 13.04 8.36 2.37
N ALA A 237 13.63 8.56 3.55
CA ALA A 237 14.47 9.71 3.83
C ALA A 237 15.85 9.57 3.20
N PRO A 238 16.48 10.70 2.78
CA PRO A 238 17.79 10.74 2.16
C PRO A 238 18.82 9.91 2.93
N ALA A 239 19.51 8.99 2.25
CA ALA A 239 20.67 8.32 2.80
C ALA A 239 21.80 9.34 2.86
N THR A 240 22.14 9.83 4.06
CA THR A 240 23.34 10.64 4.26
C THR A 240 24.57 9.83 3.88
N THR A 241 25.11 10.09 2.70
CA THR A 241 26.46 9.70 2.30
C THR A 241 27.44 10.49 3.17
N ASN A 242 28.08 9.82 4.13
CA ASN A 242 29.30 10.32 4.78
C ASN A 242 30.50 10.08 3.86
#